data_AF-A0A7I4E1W9-F1
#
_entry.id   AF-A0A7I4E1W9-F1
#
_cell.length_a   1.000
_cell.length_b   1.000
_cell.length_c   1.000
_cell.angle_alpha   90.00
_cell.angle_beta   90.00
_cell.angle_gamma   90.00
#
_symmetry.space_group_name_H-M   'P 1'
#
loop_
_entity.id
_entity.type
_entity.pdbx_description
1 polymer ?
#
loop_
_entity_poly.entity_id
_entity_poly.type
_entity_poly.pdbx_seq_one_letter_code
_entity_poly.pdbx_strand_id
1 'polypeptide(L)'
;MDDSELSPCYYLRDWTVADPTRLLKLILLIRGLYLQYQRKKVEEVSDERVRFEMSTMAAIQGLEMCVTTISEGMEEVNFAFPLVLEMENPHSATNSQSSSITCSDISLQVKFPVRGGQSGGGAPQLKLVAPEGMRDVFDVDDVKLPVWPEHMCLVEYKPTLELTLQQQVREARASVRLRRNFVEALFPFFGHPLEVDTLYYRKASILTSFGVFTFLVHFVLPIQFPKIQPSFTFQSSQHFDARGKPLVSRLYQDYPWSPRWEASEMAQRIL
;
A
#
# COMPACT_ATOMS: atom_id res chain seq x y z
N MET A 1 -29.89 -0.56 -26.75
CA MET A 1 -30.14 -0.54 -25.30
C MET A 1 -30.94 0.72 -25.07
N ASP A 2 -32.16 0.58 -24.56
CA ASP A 2 -33.19 1.62 -24.59
C ASP A 2 -32.87 2.71 -23.55
N ASP A 3 -32.90 3.99 -23.93
CA ASP A 3 -32.54 5.14 -23.06
C ASP A 3 -33.43 5.25 -21.79
N SER A 4 -34.53 4.50 -21.76
CA SER A 4 -35.46 4.38 -20.64
C SER A 4 -34.88 3.66 -19.41
N GLU A 5 -33.90 2.77 -19.57
CA GLU A 5 -33.26 2.02 -18.48
C GLU A 5 -32.18 2.84 -17.71
N LEU A 6 -31.79 4.01 -18.22
CA LEU A 6 -30.78 4.89 -17.61
C LEU A 6 -31.35 5.89 -16.59
N SER A 7 -32.66 5.91 -16.36
CA SER A 7 -33.26 6.84 -15.39
C SER A 7 -33.22 6.27 -13.96
N PRO A 8 -32.69 7.00 -12.95
CA PRO A 8 -32.75 6.60 -11.53
C PRO A 8 -34.17 6.33 -11.04
N CYS A 9 -35.12 7.04 -11.63
CA CYS A 9 -36.54 6.90 -11.33
C CYS A 9 -37.08 5.52 -11.71
N TYR A 10 -36.49 4.81 -12.68
CA TYR A 10 -36.89 3.45 -13.06
C TYR A 10 -36.60 2.45 -11.94
N TYR A 11 -35.36 2.45 -11.43
CA TYR A 11 -34.95 1.55 -10.34
C TYR A 11 -35.65 1.83 -9.00
N LEU A 12 -36.01 3.09 -8.75
CA LEU A 12 -36.77 3.48 -7.55
C LEU A 12 -38.27 3.16 -7.67
N ARG A 13 -38.85 3.25 -8.87
CA ARG A 13 -40.27 2.91 -9.11
C ARG A 13 -40.52 1.41 -9.01
N ASP A 14 -39.61 0.60 -9.53
CA ASP A 14 -39.71 -0.87 -9.48
C ASP A 14 -38.83 -1.45 -8.36
N TRP A 15 -38.72 -0.75 -7.23
CA TRP A 15 -37.92 -1.23 -6.11
C TRP A 15 -38.52 -2.51 -5.51
N THR A 16 -37.72 -3.56 -5.40
CA THR A 16 -38.14 -4.84 -4.79
C THR A 16 -37.02 -5.41 -3.92
N VAL A 17 -37.39 -6.04 -2.81
CA VAL A 17 -36.46 -6.74 -1.90
C VAL A 17 -36.10 -8.13 -2.44
N ALA A 18 -36.82 -8.62 -3.44
CA ALA A 18 -36.65 -9.95 -4.01
C ALA A 18 -35.35 -10.12 -4.82
N ASP A 19 -34.82 -9.04 -5.40
CA ASP A 19 -33.53 -9.04 -6.10
C ASP A 19 -32.47 -8.30 -5.26
N PRO A 20 -31.55 -9.03 -4.60
CA PRO A 20 -30.52 -8.42 -3.75
C PRO A 20 -29.52 -7.56 -4.54
N THR A 21 -29.47 -7.66 -5.88
CA THR A 21 -28.56 -6.88 -6.72
C THR A 21 -29.10 -5.48 -7.06
N ARG A 22 -30.39 -5.20 -6.82
CA ARG A 22 -31.01 -3.92 -7.19
C ARG A 22 -30.38 -2.72 -6.50
N LEU A 23 -30.02 -2.85 -5.22
CA LEU A 23 -29.35 -1.78 -4.49
C LEU A 23 -28.02 -1.41 -5.14
N LEU A 24 -27.20 -2.43 -5.47
CA LEU A 24 -25.91 -2.21 -6.13
C LEU A 24 -26.10 -1.54 -7.50
N LYS A 25 -27.05 -2.02 -8.32
CA LYS A 25 -27.36 -1.41 -9.63
C LYS A 25 -27.77 0.06 -9.51
N LEU A 26 -28.64 0.38 -8.53
CA LEU A 26 -29.05 1.75 -8.26
C LEU A 26 -27.87 2.64 -7.84
N ILE A 27 -27.01 2.16 -6.93
CA ILE A 27 -25.83 2.90 -6.47
C ILE A 27 -24.85 3.14 -7.64
N LEU A 28 -24.60 2.13 -8.48
CA LEU A 28 -23.74 2.25 -9.66
C LEU A 28 -24.30 3.25 -10.67
N LEU A 29 -25.62 3.29 -10.86
CA LEU A 29 -26.28 4.27 -11.72
C LEU A 29 -26.14 5.70 -11.17
N ILE A 30 -26.44 5.90 -9.88
CA ILE A 30 -26.28 7.20 -9.20
C ILE A 30 -24.82 7.67 -9.29
N ARG A 31 -23.86 6.77 -9.04
CA ARG A 31 -22.43 7.05 -9.20
C ARG A 31 -22.10 7.46 -10.64
N GLY A 32 -22.63 6.77 -11.65
CA GLY A 32 -22.43 7.12 -13.05
C GLY A 32 -22.93 8.54 -13.39
N LEU A 33 -24.13 8.89 -12.92
CA LEU A 33 -24.69 10.24 -13.11
C LEU A 33 -23.88 11.31 -12.37
N TYR A 34 -23.43 11.01 -11.15
CA TYR A 34 -22.58 11.91 -10.38
C TYR A 34 -21.24 12.17 -11.07
N LEU A 35 -20.60 11.12 -11.62
CA LEU A 35 -19.36 11.26 -12.39
C LEU A 35 -19.56 12.12 -13.65
N GLN A 36 -20.69 11.97 -14.36
CA GLN A 36 -21.01 12.82 -15.51
C GLN A 36 -21.25 14.28 -15.09
N TYR A 37 -21.97 14.51 -14.00
CA TYR A 37 -22.17 15.85 -13.45
C TYR A 37 -20.85 16.51 -13.06
N GLN A 38 -19.98 15.78 -12.37
CA GLN A 38 -18.67 16.28 -11.97
C GLN A 38 -17.77 16.56 -13.17
N ARG A 39 -17.80 15.71 -14.21
CA ARG A 39 -17.08 15.96 -15.46
C ARG A 39 -17.47 17.30 -16.09
N LYS A 40 -18.77 17.59 -16.20
CA LYS A 40 -19.24 18.88 -16.72
C LYS A 40 -18.75 20.06 -15.89
N LYS A 41 -18.75 19.94 -14.56
CA LYS A 41 -18.18 20.96 -13.68
C LYS A 41 -16.69 21.18 -13.89
N VAL A 42 -15.92 20.12 -14.08
CA VAL A 42 -14.48 20.22 -14.37
C VAL A 42 -14.23 20.89 -15.73
N GLU A 43 -15.07 20.63 -16.73
CA GLU A 43 -14.99 21.27 -18.06
C GLU A 43 -15.23 22.79 -17.99
N GLU A 44 -16.04 23.26 -17.03
CA GLU A 44 -16.32 24.69 -16.79
C GLU A 44 -15.13 25.42 -16.12
N VAL A 45 -14.19 24.70 -15.52
CA VAL A 45 -13.03 25.28 -14.82
C VAL A 45 -12.13 26.05 -15.79
N SER A 46 -11.71 27.26 -15.39
CA SER A 46 -10.90 28.15 -16.23
C SER A 46 -9.40 27.85 -16.26
N ASP A 47 -8.92 27.00 -15.35
CA ASP A 47 -7.51 26.69 -15.19
C ASP A 47 -6.91 25.98 -16.42
N GLU A 48 -5.86 26.55 -16.99
CA GLU A 48 -5.22 26.06 -18.21
C GLU A 48 -4.58 24.68 -18.01
N ARG A 49 -4.00 24.44 -16.83
CA ARG A 49 -3.36 23.17 -16.51
C ARG A 49 -4.41 22.06 -16.40
N VAL A 50 -5.51 22.30 -15.71
CA VAL A 50 -6.63 21.34 -15.60
C VAL A 50 -7.21 21.02 -16.98
N ARG A 51 -7.43 22.04 -17.84
CA ARG A 51 -7.93 21.83 -19.20
C ARG A 51 -6.99 21.02 -20.07
N PHE A 52 -5.69 21.28 -19.97
CA PHE A 52 -4.67 20.51 -20.68
C PHE A 52 -4.71 19.03 -20.27
N GLU A 53 -4.74 18.74 -18.96
CA GLU A 53 -4.86 17.37 -18.46
C GLU A 53 -6.17 16.71 -18.94
N MET A 54 -7.30 17.39 -18.81
CA MET A 54 -8.60 16.90 -19.30
C MET A 54 -8.57 16.52 -20.80
N SER A 55 -7.87 17.29 -21.63
CA SER A 55 -7.76 17.02 -23.06
C SER A 55 -6.95 15.76 -23.40
N THR A 56 -6.03 15.36 -22.52
CA THR A 56 -5.14 14.21 -22.74
C THR A 56 -5.63 12.93 -22.04
N MET A 57 -6.35 13.06 -20.92
CA MET A 57 -6.69 11.96 -20.04
C MET A 57 -7.88 11.09 -20.48
N ALA A 58 -8.49 11.34 -21.65
CA ALA A 58 -9.63 10.56 -22.16
C ALA A 58 -9.34 9.05 -22.28
N ALA A 59 -8.07 8.67 -22.41
CA ALA A 59 -7.62 7.28 -22.52
C ALA A 59 -7.38 6.59 -21.16
N ILE A 60 -7.40 7.30 -20.02
CA ILE A 60 -7.14 6.71 -18.72
C ILE A 60 -8.38 5.94 -18.24
N GLN A 61 -8.29 4.62 -18.25
CA GLN A 61 -9.35 3.75 -17.74
C GLN A 61 -9.53 3.93 -16.23
N GLY A 62 -10.78 4.04 -15.78
CA GLY A 62 -11.10 4.18 -14.35
C GLY A 62 -10.85 5.58 -13.78
N LEU A 63 -10.63 6.58 -14.63
CA LEU A 63 -10.51 7.97 -14.20
C LEU A 63 -11.80 8.50 -13.58
N GLU A 64 -11.68 8.95 -12.34
CA GLU A 64 -12.68 9.71 -11.62
C GLU A 64 -12.20 11.16 -11.45
N MET A 65 -13.16 12.08 -11.45
CA MET A 65 -12.88 13.50 -11.26
C MET A 65 -13.99 14.15 -10.45
N CYS A 66 -13.64 15.12 -9.62
CA CYS A 66 -14.61 15.96 -8.94
C CYS A 66 -14.06 17.35 -8.62
N VAL A 67 -14.97 18.32 -8.53
CA VAL A 67 -14.68 19.65 -7.99
C VAL A 67 -15.17 19.70 -6.55
N THR A 68 -14.28 20.09 -5.63
CA THR A 68 -14.59 20.29 -4.21
C THR A 68 -14.30 21.72 -3.82
N THR A 69 -15.21 22.35 -3.08
CA THR A 69 -14.99 23.68 -2.50
C THR A 69 -14.20 23.54 -1.20
N ILE A 70 -13.03 24.18 -1.12
CA ILE A 70 -12.18 24.17 0.08
C ILE A 70 -12.62 25.29 1.04
N SER A 71 -12.85 26.48 0.50
CA SER A 71 -13.31 27.67 1.22
C SER A 71 -14.00 28.62 0.24
N GLU A 72 -14.60 29.71 0.73
CA GLU A 72 -15.19 30.73 -0.15
C GLU A 72 -14.20 31.18 -1.24
N GLY A 73 -14.56 30.95 -2.50
CA GLY A 73 -13.75 31.32 -3.69
C GLY A 73 -12.56 30.41 -4.01
N MET A 74 -12.34 29.32 -3.25
CA MET A 74 -11.25 28.37 -3.45
C MET A 74 -11.82 26.98 -3.76
N GLU A 75 -11.62 26.53 -4.99
CA GLU A 75 -12.03 25.21 -5.46
C GLU A 75 -10.81 24.31 -5.64
N GLU A 76 -11.03 23.01 -5.62
CA GLU A 76 -10.01 22.00 -5.90
C GLU A 76 -10.57 20.99 -6.88
N VAL A 77 -9.86 20.82 -7.99
CA VAL A 77 -10.14 19.73 -8.93
C VAL A 77 -9.34 18.53 -8.49
N ASN A 78 -10.04 17.44 -8.21
CA ASN A 78 -9.45 16.17 -7.82
C ASN A 78 -9.56 15.20 -8.99
N PHE A 79 -8.45 14.59 -9.40
CA PHE A 79 -8.43 13.42 -10.26
C PHE A 79 -8.03 12.20 -9.44
N ALA A 80 -8.64 11.06 -9.72
CA ALA A 80 -8.26 9.78 -9.14
C ALA A 80 -8.32 8.69 -10.21
N PHE A 81 -7.30 7.86 -10.31
CA PHE A 81 -7.31 6.71 -11.23
C PHE A 81 -6.50 5.55 -10.67
N PRO A 82 -6.92 4.30 -10.95
CA PRO A 82 -6.18 3.12 -10.53
C PRO A 82 -4.85 3.00 -11.28
N LEU A 83 -3.85 2.49 -10.59
CA LEU A 83 -2.55 2.15 -11.16
C LEU A 83 -2.52 0.66 -11.48
N VAL A 84 -2.18 0.34 -12.73
CA VAL A 84 -2.11 -1.02 -13.22
C VAL A 84 -0.70 -1.52 -12.99
N LEU A 85 -0.55 -2.40 -11.99
CA LEU A 85 0.73 -3.00 -11.65
C LEU A 85 0.70 -4.45 -12.12
N GLU A 86 1.47 -4.76 -13.17
CA GLU A 86 1.62 -6.12 -13.65
C GLU A 86 2.36 -6.95 -12.58
N MET A 87 1.60 -7.79 -11.88
CA MET A 87 2.16 -8.72 -10.91
C MET A 87 2.12 -10.12 -11.52
N GLU A 88 3.25 -10.82 -11.49
CA GLU A 88 3.25 -12.25 -11.80
C GLU A 88 2.30 -12.97 -10.83
N ASN A 89 1.38 -13.77 -11.40
CA ASN A 89 0.42 -14.54 -10.62
C ASN A 89 1.17 -15.44 -9.62
N PRO A 90 0.76 -15.51 -8.34
CA PRO A 90 1.33 -16.45 -7.38
C PRO A 90 1.01 -17.93 -7.70
N HIS A 91 0.30 -18.23 -8.78
CA HIS A 91 -0.18 -19.56 -9.12
C HIS A 91 0.85 -20.51 -9.75
N SER A 92 2.14 -20.14 -9.90
CA SER A 92 3.14 -21.08 -10.40
C SER A 92 3.91 -21.85 -9.30
N ALA A 93 3.68 -21.59 -8.01
CA ALA A 93 4.32 -22.39 -6.96
C ALA A 93 3.51 -22.49 -5.66
N THR A 94 2.93 -23.68 -5.48
CA THR A 94 2.58 -24.35 -4.21
C THR A 94 1.39 -23.84 -3.38
N ASN A 95 0.55 -24.81 -3.00
CA ASN A 95 -0.60 -24.75 -2.11
C ASN A 95 -0.28 -24.08 -0.77
N SER A 96 -0.45 -22.77 -0.67
CA SER A 96 -0.55 -22.07 0.60
C SER A 96 -1.58 -20.97 0.43
N GLN A 97 -2.56 -20.95 1.34
CA GLN A 97 -3.62 -19.93 1.44
C GLN A 97 -3.03 -18.58 1.87
N SER A 98 -2.02 -18.09 1.15
CA SER A 98 -1.57 -16.71 1.28
C SER A 98 -2.58 -15.87 0.52
N SER A 99 -3.36 -15.10 1.27
CA SER A 99 -4.16 -13.98 0.76
C SER A 99 -3.31 -13.20 -0.24
N SER A 100 -3.60 -13.41 -1.52
CA SER A 100 -2.92 -12.75 -2.63
C SER A 100 -3.20 -11.26 -2.49
N ILE A 101 -2.23 -10.52 -1.94
CA ILE A 101 -2.26 -9.05 -1.93
C ILE A 101 -2.06 -8.63 -3.38
N THR A 102 -3.17 -8.52 -4.09
CA THR A 102 -3.21 -7.93 -5.41
C THR A 102 -2.96 -6.44 -5.21
N CYS A 103 -1.84 -5.95 -5.71
CA CYS A 103 -1.48 -4.53 -5.69
C CYS A 103 -2.39 -3.69 -6.63
N SER A 104 -3.45 -4.30 -7.14
CA SER A 104 -4.38 -3.81 -8.15
C SER A 104 -5.27 -2.66 -7.67
N ASP A 105 -5.21 -2.33 -6.38
CA ASP A 105 -6.08 -1.36 -5.74
C ASP A 105 -5.35 -0.06 -5.34
N ILE A 106 -4.07 0.10 -5.72
CA ILE A 106 -3.39 1.39 -5.57
C ILE A 106 -3.97 2.37 -6.59
N SER A 107 -4.32 3.57 -6.13
CA SER A 107 -4.73 4.67 -6.99
C SER A 107 -3.85 5.89 -6.78
N LEU A 108 -3.70 6.69 -7.84
CA LEU A 108 -3.10 8.02 -7.75
C LEU A 108 -4.22 9.05 -7.64
N GLN A 109 -4.17 9.86 -6.60
CA GLN A 109 -4.97 11.07 -6.44
C GLN A 109 -4.11 12.29 -6.80
N VAL A 110 -4.65 13.16 -7.65
CA VAL A 110 -4.01 14.42 -8.06
C VAL A 110 -4.96 15.56 -7.76
N LYS A 111 -4.47 16.57 -7.03
CA LYS A 111 -5.27 17.71 -6.57
C LYS A 111 -4.75 18.99 -7.18
N PHE A 112 -5.61 19.73 -7.86
CA PHE A 112 -5.30 21.03 -8.45
C PHE A 112 -6.04 22.11 -7.66
N PRO A 113 -5.34 22.94 -6.89
CA PRO A 113 -5.96 24.08 -6.23
C PRO A 113 -6.29 25.16 -7.27
N VAL A 114 -7.58 25.46 -7.45
CA VAL A 114 -8.10 26.44 -8.40
C VAL A 114 -8.56 27.69 -7.64
N ARG A 115 -8.06 28.85 -8.06
CA ARG A 115 -8.53 30.15 -7.54
C ARG A 115 -9.50 30.75 -8.54
N GLY A 116 -10.68 31.15 -8.08
CA GLY A 116 -11.68 31.79 -8.94
C GLY A 116 -11.11 33.02 -9.66
N GLY A 117 -10.95 32.93 -10.99
CA GLY A 117 -10.65 34.07 -11.86
C GLY A 117 -9.18 34.46 -12.05
N GLN A 118 -8.20 33.69 -11.54
CA GLN A 118 -6.78 33.94 -11.83
C GLN A 118 -6.07 32.69 -12.35
N SER A 119 -5.35 32.83 -13.47
CA SER A 119 -4.41 31.83 -13.96
C SER A 119 -3.21 31.82 -13.00
N GLY A 120 -3.06 30.75 -12.23
CA GLY A 120 -2.07 30.67 -11.15
C GLY A 120 -2.54 29.90 -9.92
N GLY A 121 -3.20 28.75 -10.13
CA GLY A 121 -3.39 27.78 -9.07
C GLY A 121 -2.05 27.34 -8.46
N GLY A 122 -2.04 26.97 -7.18
CA GLY A 122 -0.85 26.38 -6.56
C GLY A 122 -0.39 25.09 -7.26
N ALA A 123 0.83 24.65 -6.98
CA ALA A 123 1.36 23.41 -7.55
C ALA A 123 0.44 22.22 -7.24
N PRO A 124 0.22 21.31 -8.21
CA PRO A 124 -0.67 20.18 -8.00
C PRO A 124 -0.07 19.20 -6.99
N GLN A 125 -0.93 18.60 -6.18
CA GLN A 125 -0.53 17.69 -5.12
C GLN A 125 -0.83 16.25 -5.53
N LEU A 126 0.20 15.41 -5.49
CA LEU A 126 0.09 13.98 -5.78
C LEU A 126 0.02 13.21 -4.47
N LYS A 127 -0.89 12.23 -4.40
CA LYS A 127 -1.00 11.31 -3.27
C LYS A 127 -1.33 9.93 -3.79
N LEU A 128 -0.60 8.92 -3.33
CA LEU A 128 -0.99 7.54 -3.55
C LEU A 128 -1.95 7.09 -2.44
N VAL A 129 -2.95 6.31 -2.83
CA VAL A 129 -3.91 5.72 -1.92
C VAL A 129 -3.92 4.21 -2.15
N ALA A 130 -3.79 3.45 -1.07
CA ALA A 130 -3.82 1.99 -1.10
C ALA A 130 -4.77 1.43 -0.05
N PRO A 131 -5.25 0.19 -0.22
CA PRO A 131 -6.08 -0.48 0.78
C PRO A 131 -5.34 -0.62 2.12
N GLU A 132 -6.09 -0.58 3.22
CA GLU A 132 -5.53 -0.68 4.57
C GLU A 132 -4.66 -1.93 4.77
N GLY A 133 -5.04 -3.06 4.18
CA GLY A 133 -4.29 -4.32 4.27
C GLY A 133 -2.94 -4.34 3.55
N MET A 134 -2.61 -3.32 2.75
CA MET A 134 -1.36 -3.28 2.00
C MET A 134 -0.17 -2.77 2.83
N ARG A 135 -0.42 -1.94 3.86
CA ARG A 135 0.62 -1.29 4.67
C ARG A 135 1.54 -2.30 5.37
N ASP A 136 1.06 -3.51 5.61
CA ASP A 136 1.83 -4.59 6.20
C ASP A 136 2.81 -5.29 5.24
N VAL A 137 2.76 -5.00 3.94
CA VAL A 137 3.78 -5.43 2.97
C VAL A 137 4.55 -4.25 2.43
N PHE A 138 3.85 -3.18 2.14
CA PHE A 138 4.33 -2.05 1.40
C PHE A 138 3.57 -0.81 1.87
N ASP A 139 4.26 0.08 2.58
CA ASP A 139 3.66 1.35 2.97
C ASP A 139 3.83 2.33 1.82
N VAL A 140 2.69 2.81 1.30
CA VAL A 140 2.69 3.68 0.13
C VAL A 140 3.09 5.11 0.51
N ASP A 141 3.00 5.44 1.79
CA ASP A 141 3.49 6.70 2.36
C ASP A 141 5.03 6.82 2.26
N ASP A 142 5.76 5.69 2.23
CA ASP A 142 7.22 5.65 2.07
C ASP A 142 7.68 5.76 0.61
N VAL A 143 6.74 5.74 -0.35
CA VAL A 143 7.05 5.78 -1.77
C VAL A 143 7.48 7.18 -2.16
N LYS A 144 8.72 7.29 -2.60
CA LYS A 144 9.20 8.51 -3.27
C LYS A 144 8.59 8.60 -4.66
N LEU A 145 7.60 9.48 -4.79
CA LEU A 145 6.99 9.80 -6.07
C LEU A 145 8.04 10.39 -7.04
N PRO A 146 8.06 9.95 -8.32
CA PRO A 146 8.85 10.61 -9.35
C PRO A 146 8.47 12.09 -9.43
N VAL A 147 9.46 12.95 -9.68
CA VAL A 147 9.22 14.38 -9.90
C VAL A 147 8.29 14.55 -11.10
N TRP A 148 7.26 15.38 -10.96
CA TRP A 148 6.32 15.70 -12.04
C TRP A 148 6.57 17.12 -12.56
N PRO A 149 7.22 17.28 -13.72
CA PRO A 149 7.50 18.60 -14.30
C PRO A 149 6.22 19.28 -14.83
N GLU A 150 6.20 20.61 -14.84
CA GLU A 150 5.06 21.41 -15.32
C GLU A 150 4.65 21.10 -16.77
N HIS A 151 5.60 20.72 -17.63
CA HIS A 151 5.34 20.43 -19.04
C HIS A 151 4.91 18.99 -19.33
N MET A 152 4.98 18.09 -18.34
CA MET A 152 4.63 16.67 -18.50
C MET A 152 3.16 16.47 -18.18
N CYS A 153 2.39 15.77 -19.02
CA CYS A 153 1.00 15.43 -18.70
C CYS A 153 0.89 14.20 -17.78
N LEU A 154 -0.27 13.99 -17.15
CA LEU A 154 -0.52 12.80 -16.31
C LEU A 154 -0.46 11.50 -17.11
N VAL A 155 -0.83 11.54 -18.40
CA VAL A 155 -0.74 10.37 -19.29
C VAL A 155 0.70 9.93 -19.50
N GLU A 156 1.65 10.87 -19.57
CA GLU A 156 3.08 10.59 -19.68
C GLU A 156 3.71 10.22 -18.33
N TYR A 157 3.24 10.85 -17.25
CA TYR A 157 3.72 10.59 -15.89
C TYR A 157 3.33 9.18 -15.39
N LYS A 158 2.08 8.78 -15.66
CA LYS A 158 1.48 7.53 -15.14
C LYS A 158 2.33 6.28 -15.42
N PRO A 159 2.79 5.99 -16.66
CA PRO A 159 3.61 4.80 -16.92
C PRO A 159 4.91 4.75 -16.12
N THR A 160 5.58 5.90 -15.95
CA THR A 160 6.84 5.97 -15.17
C THR A 160 6.60 5.68 -13.70
N LEU A 161 5.51 6.21 -13.15
CA LEU A 161 5.06 5.92 -11.79
C LEU A 161 4.70 4.43 -11.62
N GLU A 162 3.96 3.86 -12.56
CA GLU A 162 3.57 2.43 -12.55
C GLU A 162 4.80 1.52 -12.54
N LEU A 163 5.78 1.76 -13.42
CA LEU A 163 7.02 0.99 -13.45
C LEU A 163 7.81 1.09 -12.13
N THR A 164 7.90 2.29 -11.56
CA THR A 164 8.60 2.53 -10.30
C THR A 164 7.92 1.78 -9.15
N LEU A 165 6.59 1.90 -9.04
CA LEU A 165 5.80 1.21 -8.03
C LEU A 165 5.88 -0.31 -8.20
N GLN A 166 5.78 -0.81 -9.43
CA GLN A 166 5.88 -2.24 -9.73
C GLN A 166 7.22 -2.80 -9.25
N GLN A 167 8.32 -2.08 -9.48
CA GLN A 167 9.64 -2.47 -8.98
C GLN A 167 9.70 -2.48 -7.45
N GLN A 168 9.17 -1.46 -6.78
CA GLN A 168 9.19 -1.41 -5.31
C GLN A 168 8.31 -2.50 -4.68
N VAL A 169 7.14 -2.79 -5.25
CA VAL A 169 6.27 -3.89 -4.79
C VAL A 169 6.96 -5.24 -5.00
N ARG A 170 7.68 -5.41 -6.11
CA ARG A 170 8.50 -6.61 -6.37
C ARG A 170 9.60 -6.76 -5.31
N GLU A 171 10.30 -5.69 -4.96
CA GLU A 171 11.31 -5.67 -3.89
C GLU A 171 10.70 -5.99 -2.51
N ALA A 172 9.55 -5.41 -2.19
CA ALA A 172 8.84 -5.66 -0.92
C ALA A 172 8.42 -7.13 -0.79
N ARG A 173 7.91 -7.74 -1.86
CA ARG A 173 7.60 -9.18 -1.91
C ARG A 173 8.85 -10.04 -1.79
N ALA A 174 9.94 -9.68 -2.46
CA ALA A 174 11.21 -10.37 -2.33
C ALA A 174 11.76 -10.29 -0.89
N SER A 175 11.60 -9.16 -0.21
CA SER A 175 11.96 -8.98 1.19
C SER A 175 11.22 -9.95 2.12
N VAL A 176 9.93 -10.25 1.89
CA VAL A 176 9.20 -11.26 2.67
C VAL A 176 9.87 -12.63 2.56
N ARG A 177 10.29 -13.03 1.34
CA ARG A 177 11.01 -14.28 1.11
C ARG A 177 12.35 -14.30 1.82
N LEU A 178 13.10 -13.20 1.75
CA LEU A 178 14.39 -13.09 2.44
C LEU A 178 14.23 -13.16 3.96
N ARG A 179 13.21 -12.52 4.52
CA ARG A 179 12.89 -12.61 5.96
C ARG A 179 12.58 -14.04 6.37
N ARG A 180 11.75 -14.75 5.60
CA ARG A 180 11.48 -16.17 5.82
C ARG A 180 12.77 -17.00 5.84
N ASN A 181 13.59 -16.87 4.80
CA ASN A 181 14.85 -17.62 4.69
C ASN A 181 15.79 -17.33 5.87
N PHE A 182 15.86 -16.07 6.31
CA PHE A 182 16.65 -15.69 7.47
C PHE A 182 16.11 -16.30 8.77
N VAL A 183 14.79 -16.27 9.00
CA VAL A 183 14.19 -16.91 10.18
C VAL A 183 14.49 -18.42 10.20
N GLU A 184 14.36 -19.10 9.06
CA GLU A 184 14.71 -20.52 8.93
C GLU A 184 16.21 -20.78 9.18
N ALA A 185 17.08 -19.86 8.74
CA ALA A 185 18.52 -19.94 8.97
C ALA A 185 18.94 -19.74 10.44
N LEU A 186 18.07 -19.22 11.30
CA LEU A 186 18.34 -19.12 12.75
C LEU A 186 18.25 -20.48 13.46
N PHE A 187 17.55 -21.46 12.88
CA PHE A 187 17.21 -22.71 13.56
C PHE A 187 18.42 -23.52 14.04
N PRO A 188 19.50 -23.67 13.24
CA PRO A 188 20.69 -24.41 13.67
C PRO A 188 21.42 -23.79 14.87
N PHE A 189 21.21 -22.48 15.11
CA PHE A 189 21.94 -21.73 16.12
C PHE A 189 21.11 -21.49 17.38
N PHE A 190 19.83 -21.16 17.24
CA PHE A 190 18.95 -20.81 18.35
C PHE A 190 17.91 -21.89 18.68
N GLY A 191 17.63 -22.81 17.75
CA GLY A 191 16.53 -23.76 17.82
C GLY A 191 15.30 -23.32 17.02
N HIS A 192 14.25 -24.14 17.03
CA HIS A 192 13.02 -23.85 16.31
C HIS A 192 12.20 -22.77 17.03
N PRO A 193 11.53 -21.86 16.30
CA PRO A 193 10.71 -20.82 16.90
C PRO A 193 9.50 -21.42 17.61
N LEU A 194 9.20 -20.87 18.78
CA LEU A 194 7.93 -21.09 19.47
C LEU A 194 6.79 -20.42 18.71
N GLU A 195 7.02 -19.18 18.26
CA GLU A 195 6.06 -18.37 17.53
C GLU A 195 6.77 -17.64 16.39
N VAL A 196 6.12 -17.57 15.24
CA VAL A 196 6.62 -16.83 14.08
C VAL A 196 5.44 -16.17 13.37
N ASP A 197 5.65 -14.93 12.91
CA ASP A 197 4.75 -14.27 11.98
C ASP A 197 4.77 -15.01 10.63
N THR A 198 3.68 -15.72 10.31
CA THR A 198 3.58 -16.54 9.10
C THR A 198 3.21 -15.76 7.85
N LEU A 199 2.75 -14.50 7.99
CA LEU A 199 2.36 -13.67 6.86
C LEU A 199 3.56 -12.92 6.29
N TYR A 200 4.33 -12.26 7.16
CA TYR A 200 5.41 -11.37 6.74
C TYR A 200 6.75 -11.68 7.38
N TYR A 201 6.83 -12.66 8.28
CA TYR A 201 8.08 -13.06 8.94
C TYR A 201 8.79 -11.86 9.60
N ARG A 202 8.02 -10.90 10.14
CA ARG A 202 8.57 -9.71 10.83
C ARG A 202 8.98 -9.98 12.27
N LYS A 203 8.45 -11.05 12.86
CA LYS A 203 8.71 -11.40 14.26
C LYS A 203 8.89 -12.89 14.39
N ALA A 204 9.85 -13.28 15.23
CA ALA A 204 10.05 -14.66 15.63
C ALA A 204 10.48 -14.70 17.10
N SER A 205 9.90 -15.61 17.87
CA SER A 205 10.24 -15.84 19.27
C SER A 205 10.78 -17.26 19.40
N ILE A 206 12.01 -17.40 19.87
CA ILE A 206 12.70 -18.69 19.98
C ILE A 206 13.04 -18.94 21.45
N LEU A 207 12.76 -20.15 21.94
CA LEU A 207 13.22 -20.60 23.25
C LEU A 207 14.59 -21.26 23.10
N THR A 208 15.58 -20.75 23.81
CA THR A 208 16.95 -21.26 23.72
C THR A 208 17.56 -21.37 25.11
N SER A 209 18.76 -21.95 25.19
CA SER A 209 19.47 -22.12 26.45
C SER A 209 20.96 -21.87 26.30
N PHE A 210 21.54 -21.22 27.31
CA PHE A 210 22.99 -21.11 27.46
C PHE A 210 23.40 -21.71 28.80
N GLY A 211 24.11 -22.84 28.76
CA GLY A 211 24.36 -23.66 29.94
C GLY A 211 23.05 -24.16 30.55
N VAL A 212 22.81 -23.82 31.82
CA VAL A 212 21.58 -24.19 32.56
C VAL A 212 20.47 -23.14 32.48
N PHE A 213 20.71 -22.01 31.82
CA PHE A 213 19.76 -20.91 31.75
C PHE A 213 18.95 -20.98 30.46
N THR A 214 17.64 -21.15 30.60
CA THR A 214 16.68 -21.09 29.49
C THR A 214 16.05 -19.70 29.40
N PHE A 215 16.00 -19.13 28.21
CA PHE A 215 15.45 -17.79 27.97
C PHE A 215 14.84 -17.70 26.57
N LEU A 216 14.03 -16.68 26.33
CA LEU A 216 13.49 -16.40 25.00
C LEU A 216 14.33 -15.36 24.29
N VAL A 217 14.45 -15.51 22.97
CA VAL A 217 14.99 -14.49 22.06
C VAL A 217 13.85 -14.05 21.14
N HIS A 218 13.56 -12.75 21.15
CA HIS A 218 12.54 -12.15 20.29
C HIS A 218 13.20 -11.35 19.20
N PHE A 219 13.13 -11.84 17.97
CA PHE A 219 13.61 -11.16 16.76
C PHE A 219 12.51 -10.24 16.19
N VAL A 220 12.93 -9.07 15.74
CA VAL A 220 12.13 -8.10 15.01
C VAL A 220 12.87 -7.73 13.73
N LEU A 221 12.26 -8.06 12.59
CA LEU A 221 12.78 -7.83 11.25
C LEU A 221 12.03 -6.64 10.62
N PRO A 222 12.73 -5.57 10.21
CA PRO A 222 12.09 -4.39 9.63
C PRO A 222 11.53 -4.66 8.23
N ILE A 223 10.65 -3.77 7.76
CA ILE A 223 10.08 -3.83 6.39
C ILE A 223 11.18 -3.74 5.34
N GLN A 224 12.20 -2.93 5.61
CA GLN A 224 13.33 -2.68 4.74
C GLN A 224 14.42 -3.77 4.83
N PHE A 225 14.16 -4.90 5.49
CA PHE A 225 15.08 -6.05 5.50
C PHE A 225 15.37 -6.52 4.06
N PRO A 226 16.63 -6.86 3.70
CA PRO A 226 17.83 -6.89 4.54
C PRO A 226 18.64 -5.58 4.56
N LYS A 227 18.17 -4.51 3.89
CA LYS A 227 18.87 -3.21 3.83
C LYS A 227 19.06 -2.64 5.24
N ILE A 228 18.05 -2.78 6.09
CA ILE A 228 18.15 -2.54 7.53
C ILE A 228 18.27 -3.89 8.24
N GLN A 229 19.23 -3.99 9.16
CA GLN A 229 19.46 -5.20 9.95
C GLN A 229 18.29 -5.51 10.90
N PRO A 230 18.10 -6.78 11.27
CA PRO A 230 17.17 -7.14 12.31
C PRO A 230 17.63 -6.62 13.68
N SER A 231 16.75 -6.77 14.67
CA SER A 231 17.06 -6.48 16.06
C SER A 231 16.43 -7.54 16.94
N PHE A 232 16.97 -7.76 18.13
CA PHE A 232 16.40 -8.75 19.03
C PHE A 232 16.53 -8.37 20.50
N THR A 233 15.73 -9.04 21.34
CA THR A 233 15.78 -8.89 22.80
C THR A 233 15.80 -10.27 23.45
N PHE A 234 16.40 -10.35 24.63
CA PHE A 234 16.40 -11.53 25.48
C PHE A 234 15.38 -11.36 26.60
N GLN A 235 14.51 -12.33 26.80
CA GLN A 235 13.54 -12.35 27.89
C GLN A 235 13.83 -13.52 28.83
N SER A 236 13.96 -13.22 30.13
CA SER A 236 14.14 -14.24 31.15
C SER A 236 12.88 -15.09 31.32
N SER A 237 13.05 -16.39 31.49
CA SER A 237 11.96 -17.31 31.89
C SER A 237 11.81 -17.45 33.40
N GLN A 238 12.78 -16.94 34.18
CA GLN A 238 12.91 -17.20 35.62
C GLN A 238 12.86 -15.92 36.47
N HIS A 239 13.19 -14.75 35.89
CA HIS A 239 13.28 -13.49 36.62
C HIS A 239 12.18 -12.54 36.18
N PHE A 240 11.51 -11.93 37.16
CA PHE A 240 10.36 -11.05 36.98
C PHE A 240 10.59 -9.71 37.71
N ASP A 241 10.02 -8.63 37.17
CA ASP A 241 10.01 -7.33 37.84
C ASP A 241 9.01 -7.30 39.01
N ALA A 242 8.98 -6.20 39.77
CA ALA A 242 8.08 -6.02 40.91
C ALA A 242 6.58 -6.07 40.54
N ARG A 243 6.24 -6.04 39.24
CA ARG A 243 4.87 -6.13 38.71
C ARG A 243 4.55 -7.52 38.15
N GLY A 244 5.47 -8.48 38.30
CA GLY A 244 5.31 -9.84 37.78
C GLY A 244 5.50 -9.95 36.27
N LYS A 245 6.12 -8.96 35.60
CA LYS A 245 6.47 -9.06 34.17
C LYS A 245 7.88 -9.67 34.02
N PRO A 246 8.09 -10.60 33.07
CA PRO A 246 9.43 -11.12 32.78
C PRO A 246 10.44 -9.99 32.53
N LEU A 247 11.65 -10.11 33.07
CA LEU A 247 12.74 -9.19 32.76
C LEU A 247 13.15 -9.35 31.29
N VAL A 248 13.27 -8.23 30.58
CA VAL A 248 13.67 -8.17 29.16
C VAL A 248 14.94 -7.32 29.05
N SER A 249 15.87 -7.76 28.21
CA SER A 249 17.09 -7.01 27.90
C SER A 249 16.79 -5.73 27.12
N ARG A 250 17.83 -4.92 26.94
CA ARG A 250 17.81 -3.84 25.94
C ARG A 250 17.71 -4.44 24.53
N LEU A 251 17.25 -3.62 23.58
CA LEU A 251 17.26 -3.98 22.16
C LEU A 251 18.71 -4.15 21.69
N TYR A 252 19.00 -5.30 21.10
CA TYR A 252 20.33 -5.62 20.58
C TYR A 252 20.36 -5.37 19.07
N GLN A 253 21.30 -4.51 18.66
CA GLN A 253 21.58 -4.14 17.27
C GLN A 253 23.09 -4.03 17.00
N ASP A 254 23.95 -4.30 17.99
CA ASP A 254 25.39 -4.09 17.87
C ASP A 254 26.09 -5.36 17.39
N TYR A 255 25.91 -5.71 16.11
CA TYR A 255 26.58 -6.86 15.49
C TYR A 255 26.89 -6.61 14.00
N PRO A 256 27.88 -7.32 13.41
CA PRO A 256 28.21 -7.16 12.00
C PRO A 256 27.02 -7.47 11.10
N TRP A 257 26.74 -6.60 10.13
CA TRP A 257 25.67 -6.81 9.16
C TRP A 257 26.08 -6.42 7.74
N SER A 258 25.67 -7.23 6.78
CA SER A 258 25.71 -6.88 5.36
C SER A 258 24.42 -7.35 4.69
N PRO A 259 23.67 -6.45 4.03
CA PRO A 259 22.48 -6.83 3.26
C PRO A 259 22.76 -7.80 2.11
N ARG A 260 24.04 -7.98 1.74
CA ARG A 260 24.50 -8.84 0.64
C ARG A 260 24.82 -10.28 1.08
N TRP A 261 24.83 -10.57 2.37
CA TRP A 261 25.10 -11.92 2.85
C TRP A 261 23.93 -12.85 2.55
N GLU A 262 24.24 -14.13 2.38
CA GLU A 262 23.22 -15.17 2.39
C GLU A 262 22.61 -15.32 3.78
N ALA A 263 21.38 -15.81 3.85
CA ALA A 263 20.64 -15.95 5.11
C ALA A 263 21.40 -16.75 6.19
N SER A 264 22.13 -17.79 5.78
CA SER A 264 22.97 -18.59 6.67
C SER A 264 24.15 -17.82 7.25
N GLU A 265 24.83 -17.01 6.43
CA GLU A 265 25.94 -16.16 6.88
C GLU A 265 25.44 -15.03 7.78
N MET A 266 24.28 -14.44 7.46
CA MET A 266 23.61 -13.47 8.34
C MET A 266 23.32 -14.07 9.72
N ALA A 267 22.76 -15.28 9.78
CA ALA A 267 22.45 -15.95 11.03
C ALA A 267 23.71 -16.33 11.82
N GLN A 268 24.76 -16.78 11.15
CA GLN A 268 26.04 -17.13 11.79
C GLN A 268 26.72 -15.93 12.46
N ARG A 269 26.61 -14.73 11.86
CA ARG A 269 27.28 -13.51 12.34
C ARG A 269 26.58 -12.82 13.52
N ILE A 270 25.41 -13.33 13.92
CA ILE A 270 24.65 -12.86 15.09
C ILE A 270 25.12 -13.52 16.39
N LEU A 271 25.72 -14.72 16.30
CA LEU A 271 26.34 -15.42 17.43
C LEU A 271 27.63 -14.71 17.91
#